data_AF-A0A0P1I8K3-F1
#
_entry.id   AF-A0A0P1I8K3-F1
#
_cell.length_a   1.000
_cell.length_b   1.000
_cell.length_c   1.000
_cell.angle_alpha   90.00
_cell.angle_beta   90.00
_cell.angle_gamma   90.00
#
_symmetry.space_group_name_H-M   'P 1'
#
loop_
_entity.id
_entity.type
_entity.pdbx_description
1 polymer ?
#
loop_
_entity_poly.entity_id
_entity_poly.type
_entity_poly.pdbx_seq_one_letter_code
_entity_poly.pdbx_strand_id
1 'polypeptide(L)'
;MLENEVLRKAEQLRPRKVGVLGKVDSILEETQLDAPYQPGSSNGVRPTRGCPNATECEACGGIEYLSREFCRCGHYLRGQLEDEYLSWVRRLEHEVEEISTDYLQKQKKLKKGLMLTILLLTPPIAVQVTSPDLLGLFAYLWILAGLVVVCILAFIEARLARPTNDATEFLQNSSLQVYLEHRNLILNSSPDASG
;
A
#
# COMPACT_ATOMS: atom_id res chain seq x y z
N MET A 1 12.38 -35.71 -4.28
CA MET A 1 12.54 -34.27 -4.55
C MET A 1 11.29 -33.45 -4.21
N LEU A 2 10.08 -33.92 -4.55
CA LEU A 2 8.81 -33.25 -4.16
C LEU A 2 8.58 -33.12 -2.64
N GLU A 3 8.96 -34.12 -1.83
CA GLU A 3 8.74 -34.08 -0.37
C GLU A 3 9.47 -32.92 0.32
N ASN A 4 10.68 -32.57 -0.13
CA ASN A 4 11.45 -31.47 0.45
C ASN A 4 10.86 -30.09 0.12
N GLU A 5 10.13 -29.98 -0.99
CA GLU A 5 9.49 -28.75 -1.45
C GLU A 5 8.15 -28.53 -0.74
N VAL A 6 7.41 -29.62 -0.50
CA VAL A 6 6.19 -29.62 0.31
C VAL A 6 6.51 -29.36 1.78
N LEU A 7 7.59 -29.95 2.33
CA LEU A 7 8.04 -29.69 3.70
C LEU A 7 8.50 -28.23 3.90
N ARG A 8 9.20 -27.62 2.93
CA ARG A 8 9.54 -26.18 2.99
C ARG A 8 8.31 -25.27 2.98
N LYS A 9 7.29 -25.61 2.17
CA LYS A 9 6.01 -24.88 2.18
C LYS A 9 5.24 -25.08 3.48
N ALA A 10 5.30 -26.28 4.07
CA ALA A 10 4.66 -26.58 5.35
C ALA A 10 5.35 -25.88 6.53
N GLU A 11 6.67 -25.74 6.54
CA GLU A 11 7.40 -24.97 7.57
C GLU A 11 7.12 -23.46 7.53
N GLN A 12 6.68 -22.93 6.39
CA GLN A 12 6.22 -21.53 6.26
C GLN A 12 4.83 -21.30 6.86
N LEU A 13 4.04 -22.35 7.06
CA LEU A 13 2.70 -22.28 7.65
C LEU A 13 2.80 -22.38 9.19
N ARG A 14 3.40 -21.36 9.83
CA ARG A 14 3.26 -21.23 11.29
C ARG A 14 1.79 -20.95 11.63
N PRO A 15 1.21 -21.61 12.65
CA PRO A 15 -0.13 -21.29 13.12
C PRO A 15 -0.13 -19.85 13.65
N ARG A 16 -0.83 -18.97 12.95
CA ARG A 16 -0.91 -17.55 13.30
C ARG A 16 -1.93 -17.41 14.43
N LYS A 17 -1.53 -16.76 15.54
CA LYS A 17 -2.43 -16.47 16.67
C LYS A 17 -3.44 -15.41 16.20
N VAL A 18 -4.65 -15.87 15.89
CA VAL A 18 -5.76 -15.05 15.38
C VAL A 18 -6.44 -14.35 16.56
N GLY A 19 -6.31 -13.02 16.64
CA GLY A 19 -6.84 -12.21 17.74
C GLY A 19 -8.03 -11.32 17.36
N VAL A 20 -8.48 -11.34 16.10
CA VAL A 20 -9.43 -10.35 15.55
C VAL A 20 -10.70 -11.01 14.99
N LEU A 21 -11.08 -12.17 15.53
CA LEU A 21 -12.19 -13.00 15.01
C LEU A 21 -13.56 -12.32 15.06
N GLY A 22 -13.84 -11.47 16.06
CA GLY A 22 -15.22 -10.96 16.27
C GLY A 22 -15.68 -9.85 15.31
N LYS A 23 -14.75 -9.08 14.72
CA LYS A 23 -15.10 -7.92 13.86
C LYS A 23 -15.08 -8.26 12.37
N VAL A 24 -14.38 -9.32 12.01
CA VAL A 24 -14.29 -9.88 10.65
C VAL A 24 -15.58 -10.63 10.33
N ASP A 25 -16.02 -11.51 11.24
CA ASP A 25 -17.24 -12.31 11.11
C ASP A 25 -18.49 -11.42 10.88
N SER A 26 -18.60 -10.26 11.57
CA SER A 26 -19.74 -9.34 11.39
C SER A 26 -19.77 -8.60 10.05
N ILE A 27 -18.59 -8.30 9.48
CA ILE A 27 -18.48 -7.61 8.19
C ILE A 27 -18.75 -8.58 7.04
N LEU A 28 -18.38 -9.85 7.21
CA LEU A 28 -18.61 -10.94 6.26
C LEU A 28 -20.08 -11.36 6.16
N GLU A 29 -20.82 -11.35 7.27
CA GLU A 29 -22.29 -11.49 7.23
C GLU A 29 -22.96 -10.35 6.46
N GLU A 30 -22.43 -9.12 6.55
CA GLU A 30 -23.01 -7.93 5.89
C GLU A 30 -22.68 -7.86 4.39
N THR A 31 -21.52 -8.38 3.96
CA THR A 31 -21.03 -8.22 2.57
C THR A 31 -21.35 -9.38 1.62
N GLN A 32 -21.94 -10.49 2.08
CA GLN A 32 -22.31 -11.66 1.25
C GLN A 32 -21.23 -12.00 0.20
N LEU A 33 -19.97 -12.10 0.62
CA LEU A 33 -18.88 -12.54 -0.25
C LEU A 33 -19.00 -14.05 -0.52
N ASP A 34 -19.91 -14.42 -1.41
CA ASP A 34 -19.94 -15.73 -2.03
C ASP A 34 -18.65 -15.85 -2.87
N ALA A 35 -17.78 -16.81 -2.51
CA ALA A 35 -16.63 -17.08 -3.36
C ALA A 35 -17.10 -17.66 -4.71
N PRO A 36 -16.37 -17.43 -5.81
CA PRO A 36 -16.72 -18.03 -7.09
C PRO A 36 -16.82 -19.54 -6.93
N TYR A 37 -18.01 -20.09 -7.21
CA TYR A 37 -18.30 -21.52 -7.05
C TYR A 37 -17.35 -22.34 -7.93
N GLN A 38 -16.32 -22.91 -7.31
CA GLN A 38 -15.51 -23.94 -7.93
C GLN A 38 -15.89 -25.30 -7.35
N PRO A 39 -16.37 -26.26 -8.17
CA PRO A 39 -16.60 -27.62 -7.72
C PRO A 39 -15.27 -28.30 -7.43
N GLY A 40 -14.78 -28.13 -6.20
CA GLY A 40 -13.53 -28.73 -5.75
C GLY A 40 -13.67 -30.24 -5.57
N SER A 41 -12.85 -30.99 -6.33
CA SER A 41 -12.65 -32.44 -6.21
C SER A 41 -12.74 -32.97 -4.77
N SER A 42 -13.61 -33.97 -4.58
CA SER A 42 -13.95 -34.58 -3.31
C SER A 42 -12.90 -35.61 -2.89
N ASN A 43 -11.73 -35.18 -2.39
CA ASN A 43 -10.97 -36.06 -1.51
C ASN A 43 -11.80 -36.23 -0.23
N GLY A 44 -12.35 -37.44 -0.01
CA GLY A 44 -13.38 -37.74 0.99
C GLY A 44 -12.98 -37.55 2.45
N VAL A 45 -11.71 -37.28 2.74
CA VAL A 45 -11.20 -37.14 4.12
C VAL A 45 -11.16 -35.67 4.51
N ARG A 46 -11.75 -35.34 5.66
CA ARG A 46 -11.60 -34.04 6.34
C ARG A 46 -10.51 -34.17 7.41
N PRO A 47 -9.74 -33.11 7.68
CA PRO A 47 -8.80 -33.13 8.79
C PRO A 47 -9.53 -33.14 10.13
N THR A 48 -8.90 -33.74 11.14
CA THR A 48 -9.42 -33.75 12.51
C THR A 48 -9.35 -32.34 13.10
N ARG A 49 -10.37 -31.96 13.87
CA ARG A 49 -10.41 -30.66 14.57
C ARG A 49 -9.21 -30.54 15.52
N GLY A 50 -8.51 -29.40 15.47
CA GLY A 50 -7.32 -29.15 16.27
C GLY A 50 -6.01 -29.69 15.67
N CYS A 51 -6.03 -30.33 14.50
CA CYS A 51 -4.80 -30.58 13.76
C CYS A 51 -4.16 -29.26 13.28
N PRO A 52 -2.82 -29.16 13.24
CA PRO A 52 -2.12 -27.95 12.78
C PRO A 52 -2.46 -27.53 11.34
N ASN A 53 -2.86 -28.51 10.51
CA ASN A 53 -3.23 -28.31 9.11
C ASN A 53 -4.75 -28.19 8.91
N ALA A 54 -5.51 -27.99 9.98
CA ALA A 54 -6.96 -27.84 9.94
C ALA A 54 -7.35 -26.37 10.12
N THR A 55 -8.29 -25.90 9.32
CA THR A 55 -8.95 -24.61 9.49
C THR A 55 -10.46 -24.79 9.39
N GLU A 56 -11.21 -23.85 9.94
CA GLU A 56 -12.68 -23.88 9.98
C GLU A 56 -13.24 -23.00 8.87
N CYS A 57 -14.31 -23.41 8.22
CA CYS A 57 -15.04 -22.55 7.31
C CYS A 57 -15.87 -21.54 8.09
N GLU A 58 -15.85 -20.29 7.63
CA GLU A 58 -16.59 -19.20 8.25
C GLU A 58 -18.12 -19.40 8.18
N ALA A 59 -18.65 -19.87 7.05
CA ALA A 59 -20.10 -20.01 6.87
C ALA A 59 -20.67 -21.31 7.46
N CYS A 60 -20.02 -22.45 7.19
CA CYS A 60 -20.59 -23.76 7.55
C CYS A 60 -19.98 -24.40 8.81
N GLY A 61 -18.93 -23.80 9.40
CA GLY A 61 -18.19 -24.39 10.53
C GLY A 61 -17.46 -25.70 10.20
N GLY A 62 -17.41 -26.08 8.92
CA GLY A 62 -16.76 -27.31 8.46
C GLY A 62 -15.24 -27.21 8.59
N ILE A 63 -14.62 -28.29 9.05
CA ILE A 63 -13.16 -28.37 9.15
C ILE A 63 -12.58 -28.80 7.80
N GLU A 64 -11.67 -28.00 7.26
CA GLU A 64 -11.00 -28.24 5.99
C GLU A 64 -9.47 -28.09 6.15
N TYR A 65 -8.72 -28.56 5.16
CA TYR A 65 -7.26 -28.43 5.17
C TYR A 65 -6.85 -26.97 4.92
N LEU A 66 -5.84 -26.50 5.65
CA LEU A 66 -5.26 -25.16 5.48
C LEU A 66 -4.72 -24.92 4.05
N SER A 67 -4.37 -25.99 3.32
CA SER A 67 -3.92 -25.91 1.93
C SER A 67 -5.06 -25.68 0.92
N ARG A 68 -6.32 -25.73 1.32
CA ARG A 68 -7.45 -25.41 0.44
C ARG A 68 -7.64 -23.91 0.35
N GLU A 69 -8.02 -23.46 -0.85
CA GLU A 69 -8.36 -22.06 -1.11
C GLU A 69 -9.78 -21.71 -0.66
N PHE A 70 -10.69 -22.70 -0.67
CA PHE A 70 -12.09 -22.53 -0.27
C PHE A 70 -12.60 -23.75 0.49
N CYS A 71 -13.61 -23.52 1.32
CA CYS A 71 -14.39 -24.63 1.85
C CYS A 71 -15.13 -25.36 0.72
N ARG A 72 -15.49 -26.63 0.95
CA ARG A 72 -16.38 -27.39 0.05
C ARG A 72 -17.76 -26.75 -0.12
N CYS A 73 -18.19 -25.91 0.83
CA CYS A 73 -19.41 -25.10 0.69
C CYS A 73 -19.21 -23.85 -0.17
N GLY A 74 -18.03 -23.66 -0.78
CA GLY A 74 -17.71 -22.51 -1.61
C GLY A 74 -17.42 -21.22 -0.84
N HIS A 75 -17.30 -21.25 0.49
CA HIS A 75 -17.03 -20.06 1.29
C HIS A 75 -15.57 -20.01 1.76
N TYR A 76 -15.13 -18.81 2.17
CA TYR A 76 -13.80 -18.59 2.72
C TYR A 76 -13.55 -19.43 3.99
N LEU A 77 -12.29 -19.78 4.17
CA LEU A 77 -11.81 -20.37 5.40
C LEU A 77 -11.48 -19.25 6.39
N ARG A 78 -11.70 -19.52 7.67
CA ARG A 78 -11.53 -18.54 8.73
C ARG A 78 -10.07 -18.09 8.80
N GLY A 79 -9.86 -16.78 8.91
CA GLY A 79 -8.54 -16.14 8.93
C GLY A 79 -7.90 -15.95 7.54
N GLN A 80 -8.45 -16.55 6.47
CA GLN A 80 -7.91 -16.39 5.13
C GLN A 80 -8.10 -14.95 4.60
N LEU A 81 -9.27 -14.36 4.81
CA LEU A 81 -9.54 -12.96 4.44
C LEU A 81 -8.70 -11.97 5.24
N GLU A 82 -8.44 -12.27 6.52
CA GLU A 82 -7.53 -11.48 7.35
C GLU A 82 -6.09 -11.57 6.82
N ASP A 83 -5.65 -12.76 6.39
CA ASP A 83 -4.35 -12.96 5.77
C ASP A 83 -4.21 -12.24 4.42
N GLU A 84 -5.25 -12.31 3.57
CA GLU A 84 -5.29 -11.56 2.32
C GLU A 84 -5.22 -10.05 2.59
N TYR A 85 -6.01 -9.54 3.54
CA TYR A 85 -5.97 -8.15 3.98
C TYR A 85 -4.59 -7.74 4.47
N LEU A 86 -3.97 -8.50 5.39
CA LEU A 86 -2.63 -8.21 5.92
C LEU A 86 -1.54 -8.30 4.83
N SER A 87 -1.71 -9.14 3.82
CA SER A 87 -0.81 -9.20 2.67
C SER A 87 -0.97 -7.96 1.77
N TRP A 88 -2.19 -7.47 1.62
CA TRP A 88 -2.50 -6.24 0.88
C TRP A 88 -1.93 -5.01 1.58
N VAL A 89 -2.14 -4.87 2.90
CA VAL A 89 -1.56 -3.78 3.70
C VAL A 89 -0.03 -3.78 3.57
N ARG A 90 0.63 -4.94 3.72
CA ARG A 90 2.09 -5.04 3.56
C ARG A 90 2.59 -4.61 2.18
N ARG A 91 1.82 -4.87 1.11
CA ARG A 91 2.15 -4.39 -0.23
C ARG A 91 2.03 -2.88 -0.33
N LEU A 92 0.97 -2.29 0.22
CA LEU A 92 0.80 -0.84 0.27
C LEU A 92 1.92 -0.17 1.07
N GLU A 93 2.31 -0.73 2.21
CA GLU A 93 3.43 -0.22 3.01
C GLU A 93 4.72 -0.17 2.18
N HIS A 94 5.00 -1.24 1.43
CA HIS A 94 6.17 -1.29 0.54
C HIS A 94 6.08 -0.26 -0.60
N GLU A 95 4.91 -0.09 -1.22
CA GLU A 95 4.71 0.94 -2.26
C GLU A 95 4.90 2.36 -1.72
N VAL A 96 4.36 2.65 -0.53
CA VAL A 96 4.56 3.94 0.16
C VAL A 96 6.04 4.16 0.47
N GLU A 97 6.74 3.14 0.96
CA GLU A 97 8.17 3.20 1.22
C GLU A 97 8.94 3.52 -0.06
N GLU A 98 8.67 2.83 -1.17
CA GLU A 98 9.30 3.06 -2.46
C GLU A 98 9.09 4.51 -2.95
N ILE A 99 7.85 4.99 -2.93
CA ILE A 99 7.51 6.37 -3.31
C ILE A 99 8.24 7.38 -2.40
N SER A 100 8.30 7.11 -1.09
CA SER A 100 8.98 7.98 -0.13
C SER A 100 10.49 8.05 -0.38
N THR A 101 11.13 6.94 -0.74
CA THR A 101 12.57 6.89 -1.01
C THR A 101 12.92 7.66 -2.29
N ASP A 102 12.11 7.53 -3.36
CA ASP A 102 12.26 8.30 -4.59
C ASP A 102 12.05 9.80 -4.34
N TYR A 103 11.04 10.16 -3.53
CA TYR A 103 10.82 11.54 -3.10
C TYR A 103 12.04 12.10 -2.37
N LEU A 104 12.61 11.38 -1.40
CA LEU A 104 13.81 11.81 -0.68
C LEU A 104 15.01 12.01 -1.62
N GLN A 105 15.16 11.17 -2.64
CA GLN A 105 16.22 11.32 -3.63
C GLN A 105 16.03 12.59 -4.48
N LYS A 106 14.80 12.87 -4.93
CA LYS A 106 14.46 14.07 -5.70
C LYS A 106 14.56 15.34 -4.84
N GLN A 107 14.13 15.28 -3.58
CA GLN A 107 14.25 16.39 -2.63
C GLN A 107 15.72 16.77 -2.38
N LYS A 108 16.64 15.80 -2.28
CA LYS A 108 18.08 16.08 -2.18
C LYS A 108 18.60 16.88 -3.38
N LYS A 109 18.13 16.59 -4.59
CA LYS A 109 18.51 17.34 -5.81
C LYS A 109 17.94 18.76 -5.77
N LEU A 110 16.68 18.93 -5.36
CA LEU A 110 16.06 20.25 -5.21
C LEU A 110 16.78 21.12 -4.17
N LYS A 111 17.14 20.55 -3.01
CA LYS A 111 17.91 21.27 -1.98
C LYS A 111 19.25 21.79 -2.51
N LYS A 112 19.94 21.04 -3.37
CA LYS A 112 21.16 21.51 -4.03
C LYS A 112 20.89 22.68 -4.98
N GLY A 113 19.82 22.59 -5.78
CA GLY A 113 19.39 23.68 -6.65
C GLY A 113 19.01 24.95 -5.87
N LEU A 114 18.34 24.79 -4.74
CA LEU A 114 18.00 25.89 -3.84
C LEU A 114 19.26 26.56 -3.26
N MET A 115 20.23 25.77 -2.78
CA MET A 115 21.50 26.31 -2.27
C MET A 115 22.26 27.13 -3.32
N LEU A 116 22.28 26.66 -4.58
CA LEU A 116 22.87 27.41 -5.70
C LEU A 116 22.12 28.71 -5.97
N THR A 117 20.79 28.68 -5.90
CA THR A 117 19.94 29.86 -6.11
C THR A 117 20.14 30.90 -5.01
N ILE A 118 20.28 30.46 -3.75
CA ILE A 118 20.61 31.33 -2.62
C ILE A 118 21.97 32.00 -2.86
N LEU A 119 23.00 31.23 -3.22
CA LEU A 119 24.33 31.78 -3.52
C LEU A 119 24.30 32.82 -4.64
N LEU A 120 23.44 32.63 -5.66
CA LEU A 120 23.26 33.56 -6.76
C LEU A 120 22.53 34.86 -6.36
N LEU A 121 21.63 34.78 -5.37
CA LEU A 121 20.87 35.92 -4.86
C LEU A 121 21.63 36.72 -3.78
N THR A 122 22.61 36.14 -3.10
CA THR A 122 23.36 36.82 -2.02
C THR A 122 24.03 38.13 -2.47
N PRO A 123 24.77 38.20 -3.60
CA PRO A 123 25.47 39.42 -4.00
C PRO A 123 24.58 40.64 -4.22
N PRO A 124 23.50 40.62 -5.03
CA PRO A 124 22.66 41.80 -5.24
C PRO A 124 21.93 42.22 -3.95
N ILE A 125 21.54 41.26 -3.09
CA ILE A 125 20.91 41.56 -1.81
C ILE A 125 21.90 42.27 -0.87
N ALA A 126 23.15 41.78 -0.79
CA ALA A 126 24.18 42.41 0.03
C ALA A 126 24.49 43.85 -0.42
N VAL A 127 24.55 44.08 -1.73
CA VAL A 127 24.73 45.44 -2.30
C VAL A 127 23.51 46.32 -1.95
N GLN A 128 22.28 45.81 -2.03
CA GLN A 128 21.06 46.53 -1.63
C GLN A 128 21.05 46.99 -0.18
N VAL A 129 21.58 46.18 0.73
CA VAL A 129 21.60 46.52 2.15
C VAL A 129 22.73 47.49 2.49
N THR A 130 23.89 47.35 1.85
CA THR A 130 25.11 48.10 2.20
C THR A 130 25.29 49.40 1.42
N SER A 131 24.76 49.50 0.20
CA SER A 131 24.94 50.66 -0.69
C SER A 131 23.75 50.76 -1.67
N PRO A 132 22.59 51.23 -1.19
CA PRO A 132 21.36 51.27 -1.99
C PRO A 132 21.47 52.16 -3.24
N ASP A 133 22.31 53.21 -3.18
CA ASP A 133 22.52 54.15 -4.28
C ASP A 133 23.32 53.55 -5.46
N LEU A 134 23.93 52.38 -5.27
CA LEU A 134 24.76 51.69 -6.26
C LEU A 134 23.96 50.82 -7.24
N LEU A 135 22.65 50.68 -7.02
CA LEU A 135 21.82 49.70 -7.72
C LEU A 135 21.04 50.32 -8.86
N GLY A 136 21.43 49.95 -10.07
CA GLY A 136 20.63 50.19 -11.27
C GLY A 136 19.55 49.13 -11.48
N LEU A 137 18.72 49.34 -12.50
CA LEU A 137 17.68 48.43 -12.98
C LEU A 137 18.16 46.97 -13.15
N PHE A 138 19.44 46.78 -13.47
CA PHE A 138 20.10 45.47 -13.58
C PHE A 138 19.99 44.61 -12.31
N ALA A 139 20.15 45.19 -11.12
CA ALA A 139 20.12 44.41 -9.89
C ALA A 139 18.71 43.97 -9.51
N TYR A 140 17.70 44.81 -9.79
CA TYR A 140 16.30 44.41 -9.67
C TYR A 140 15.93 43.27 -10.62
N LEU A 141 16.41 43.32 -11.87
CA LEU A 141 16.22 42.21 -12.82
C LEU A 141 16.90 40.92 -12.35
N TRP A 142 18.07 41.02 -11.71
CA TRP A 142 18.76 39.86 -11.13
C TRP A 142 17.98 39.22 -9.98
N ILE A 143 17.49 40.05 -9.04
CA ILE A 143 16.66 39.58 -7.92
C ILE A 143 15.37 38.94 -8.44
N LEU A 144 14.71 39.59 -9.42
CA LEU A 144 13.51 39.05 -10.06
C LEU A 144 13.78 37.68 -10.70
N ALA A 145 14.89 37.53 -11.42
CA ALA A 145 15.27 36.25 -12.02
C ALA A 145 15.50 35.17 -10.96
N GLY A 146 16.17 35.49 -9.85
CA GLY A 146 16.35 34.54 -8.76
C GLY A 146 15.04 34.17 -8.06
N LEU A 147 14.12 35.11 -7.86
CA LEU A 147 12.79 34.84 -7.32
C LEU A 147 11.99 33.89 -8.22
N VAL A 148 12.05 34.08 -9.55
CA VAL A 148 11.40 33.16 -10.51
C VAL A 148 11.94 31.74 -10.35
N VAL A 149 13.27 31.57 -10.19
CA VAL A 149 13.88 30.25 -9.96
C VAL A 149 13.40 29.64 -8.64
N VAL A 150 13.31 30.42 -7.56
CA VAL A 150 12.77 29.94 -6.27
C VAL A 150 11.32 29.50 -6.41
N CYS A 151 10.47 30.29 -7.10
CA CYS A 151 9.08 29.92 -7.34
C CYS A 151 8.94 28.62 -8.14
N ILE A 152 9.78 28.43 -9.17
CA ILE A 152 9.79 27.19 -9.96
C ILE A 152 10.18 26.00 -9.08
N LEU A 153 11.24 26.14 -8.27
CA LEU A 153 11.68 25.07 -7.37
C LEU A 153 10.60 24.72 -6.34
N ALA A 154 9.94 25.72 -5.74
CA ALA A 154 8.85 25.53 -4.80
C ALA A 154 7.63 24.83 -5.46
N PHE A 155 7.32 25.19 -6.71
CA PHE A 155 6.25 24.53 -7.45
C PHE A 155 6.57 23.06 -7.75
N ILE A 156 7.82 22.75 -8.11
CA ILE A 156 8.28 21.38 -8.34
C ILE A 156 8.20 20.58 -7.03
N GLU A 157 8.65 21.14 -5.91
CA GLU A 157 8.54 20.50 -4.58
C GLU A 157 7.08 20.20 -4.21
N ALA A 158 6.18 21.18 -4.37
CA ALA A 158 4.75 21.01 -4.09
C ALA A 158 4.12 19.92 -4.97
N ARG A 159 4.56 19.77 -6.22
CA ARG A 159 4.09 18.69 -7.11
C ARG A 159 4.64 17.33 -6.73
N LEU A 160 5.88 17.26 -6.27
CA LEU A 160 6.53 16.02 -5.84
C LEU A 160 6.02 15.50 -4.50
N ALA A 161 5.59 16.37 -3.60
CA ALA A 161 5.08 16.00 -2.28
C ALA A 161 3.64 15.45 -2.30
N ARG A 162 2.85 15.77 -3.33
CA ARG A 162 1.47 15.25 -3.47
C ARG A 162 1.37 13.72 -3.42
N PRO A 163 2.05 12.96 -4.29
CA PRO A 163 1.91 11.50 -4.32
C PRO A 163 2.31 10.83 -3.01
N THR A 164 3.34 11.34 -2.32
CA THR A 164 3.73 10.82 -0.99
C THR A 164 2.67 11.07 0.05
N ASN A 165 2.04 12.26 0.06
CA ASN A 165 1.01 12.61 1.02
C ASN A 165 -0.26 11.77 0.77
N ASP A 166 -0.69 11.70 -0.48
CA ASP A 166 -1.88 10.95 -0.89
C ASP A 166 -1.72 9.45 -0.55
N ALA A 167 -0.55 8.87 -0.82
CA ALA A 167 -0.26 7.46 -0.52
C ALA A 167 -0.19 7.19 0.99
N THR A 168 0.40 8.11 1.77
CA THR A 168 0.46 7.99 3.23
C THR A 168 -0.93 8.11 3.87
N GLU A 169 -1.74 9.04 3.37
CA GLU A 169 -3.13 9.22 3.80
C GLU A 169 -3.98 7.98 3.47
N PHE A 170 -3.81 7.41 2.27
CA PHE A 170 -4.47 6.17 1.89
C PHE A 170 -4.09 5.00 2.80
N LEU A 171 -2.81 4.84 3.14
CA LEU A 171 -2.35 3.80 4.06
C LEU A 171 -2.93 3.99 5.47
N GLN A 172 -2.99 5.21 5.98
CA GLN A 172 -3.56 5.51 7.29
C GLN A 172 -5.08 5.25 7.36
N ASN A 173 -5.78 5.48 6.25
CA ASN A 173 -7.21 5.22 6.12
C ASN A 173 -7.53 3.79 5.65
N SER A 174 -6.51 2.94 5.47
CA SER A 174 -6.72 1.56 5.06
C SER A 174 -7.40 0.77 6.18
N SER A 175 -8.57 0.21 5.86
CA SER A 175 -9.34 -0.64 6.76
C SER A 175 -9.81 -1.88 6.00
N LEU A 176 -10.25 -2.91 6.72
CA LEU A 176 -10.76 -4.13 6.11
C LEU A 176 -11.92 -3.85 5.13
N GLN A 177 -12.78 -2.89 5.45
CA GLN A 177 -13.91 -2.50 4.60
C GLN A 177 -13.43 -1.90 3.26
N VAL A 178 -12.45 -0.99 3.31
CA VAL A 178 -11.82 -0.40 2.11
C VAL A 178 -11.16 -1.48 1.25
N TYR A 179 -10.54 -2.48 1.88
CA TYR A 179 -9.98 -3.63 1.17
C TYR A 179 -11.07 -4.44 0.44
N LEU A 180 -12.19 -4.74 1.10
CA LEU A 180 -13.30 -5.49 0.49
C LEU A 180 -13.93 -4.72 -0.68
N GLU A 181 -14.11 -3.40 -0.55
CA GLU A 181 -14.58 -2.55 -1.65
C GLU A 181 -13.61 -2.56 -2.84
N HIS A 182 -12.32 -2.38 -2.58
CA HIS A 182 -11.27 -2.43 -3.60
C HIS A 182 -11.25 -3.77 -4.34
N ARG A 183 -11.40 -4.86 -3.59
CA ARG A 183 -11.46 -6.23 -4.11
C ARG A 183 -12.69 -6.46 -4.99
N ASN A 184 -13.87 -6.01 -4.55
CA ASN A 184 -15.11 -6.12 -5.32
C ASN A 184 -15.04 -5.32 -6.63
N LEU A 185 -14.40 -4.15 -6.63
CA LEU A 185 -14.14 -3.39 -7.85
C LEU A 185 -13.23 -4.14 -8.83
N ILE A 186 -12.18 -4.82 -8.34
CA ILE A 186 -11.30 -5.65 -9.17
C ILE A 186 -12.08 -6.83 -9.78
N LEU A 187 -12.89 -7.51 -8.96
CA LEU A 187 -13.69 -8.65 -9.42
C LEU A 187 -14.73 -8.24 -10.47
N ASN A 188 -15.39 -7.10 -10.27
CA ASN A 188 -16.41 -6.57 -11.20
C ASN A 188 -15.82 -5.92 -12.46
N SER A 189 -14.54 -5.58 -12.47
CA SER A 189 -13.84 -5.02 -13.64
C SER A 189 -13.09 -6.07 -14.47
N SER A 190 -13.01 -7.32 -13.99
CA SER A 190 -12.44 -8.44 -14.75
C SER A 190 -13.50 -9.00 -15.71
N PRO A 191 -13.34 -8.89 -17.04
CA PRO A 191 -14.35 -9.30 -18.02
C PRO A 191 -14.58 -10.83 -18.12
N ASP A 192 -13.88 -11.63 -17.31
CA ASP A 192 -13.85 -13.09 -17.44
C ASP A 192 -14.59 -13.84 -16.29
N ALA A 193 -15.35 -13.14 -15.43
CA ALA A 193 -16.11 -13.78 -14.35
C ALA A 193 -17.52 -14.28 -14.77
N SER A 194 -17.84 -14.26 -16.06
CA SER A 194 -19.05 -14.88 -16.62
C SER A 194 -18.66 -15.93 -17.67
N GLY A 195 -18.23 -17.09 -17.21
CA GLY A 195 -17.98 -18.28 -18.04
C GLY A 195 -18.27 -19.55 -17.27
#